data_AF-A0A7Y4SNI2-F1
#
_entry.id   AF-A0A7Y4SNI2-F1
#
_cell.length_a   1.000
_cell.length_b   1.000
_cell.length_c   1.000
_cell.angle_alpha   90.00
_cell.angle_beta   90.00
_cell.angle_gamma   90.00
#
_symmetry.space_group_name_H-M   'P 1'
#
loop_
_entity.id
_entity.type
_entity.pdbx_description
1 polymer ?
#
loop_
_entity_poly.entity_id
_entity_poly.type
_entity_poly.pdbx_seq_one_letter_code
_entity_poly.pdbx_strand_id
1 'polypeptide(L)'
;MAQTSGMAPAMIVKAGGAGGVADMDCDAIFACFDPPIVMGPHEDQEKSREWQAEHVPPCSNFHVSGRGGAKILGCLAFSTAKAMTWLVQDGQVLGTEHQQLTKAMRDFSQANGTANKSLKEWMDKYQEAAKDVLKKRKVKDHAKHLDKDELAAAAAKCIRDKVDESFKGKVEQDTPLRNGQAQGKPPAPQSAPVSSGGQAV
;
A
#
# COMPACT_ATOMS: atom_id res chain seq x y z
N MET A 1 15.64 9.25 -41.36
CA MET A 1 15.14 8.66 -40.10
C MET A 1 14.49 9.79 -39.32
N ALA A 2 13.15 9.81 -39.25
CA ALA A 2 12.41 10.89 -38.59
C ALA A 2 12.21 10.54 -37.11
N GLN A 3 12.74 11.37 -36.22
CA GLN A 3 12.43 11.33 -34.79
C GLN A 3 11.06 12.01 -34.59
N THR A 4 10.04 11.22 -34.25
CA THR A 4 8.77 11.74 -33.77
C THR A 4 8.93 12.12 -32.30
N SER A 5 9.11 13.41 -32.03
CA SER A 5 8.96 13.96 -30.69
C SER A 5 7.49 13.83 -30.27
N GLY A 6 7.19 12.85 -29.41
CA GLY A 6 5.91 12.76 -28.72
C GLY A 6 5.79 13.94 -27.75
N MET A 7 4.97 14.92 -28.12
CA MET A 7 4.55 15.98 -27.20
C MET A 7 3.74 15.34 -26.06
N ALA A 8 4.29 15.35 -24.84
CA ALA A 8 3.49 15.13 -23.65
C ALA A 8 2.39 16.20 -23.60
N PRO A 9 1.12 15.85 -23.31
CA PRO A 9 0.06 16.82 -23.25
C PRO A 9 0.37 17.84 -22.14
N ALA A 10 0.51 19.10 -22.54
CA ALA A 10 0.59 20.22 -21.62
C ALA A 10 -0.73 20.32 -20.87
N MET A 11 -0.74 19.97 -19.58
CA MET A 11 -1.88 20.22 -18.72
C MET A 11 -2.06 21.73 -18.58
N ILE A 12 -3.14 22.25 -19.16
CA ILE A 12 -3.59 23.63 -18.96
C ILE A 12 -4.07 23.72 -17.51
N VAL A 13 -3.19 24.17 -16.61
CA VAL A 13 -3.60 24.59 -15.27
C VAL A 13 -4.26 25.95 -15.42
N LYS A 14 -5.59 25.95 -15.38
CA LYS A 14 -6.40 27.17 -15.37
C LYS A 14 -6.01 27.97 -14.13
N ALA A 15 -5.31 29.09 -14.34
CA ALA A 15 -5.01 30.06 -13.29
C ALA A 15 -6.33 30.63 -12.75
N GLY A 16 -6.73 30.20 -11.56
CA GLY A 16 -7.91 30.69 -10.87
C GLY A 16 -8.12 29.94 -9.56
N GLY A 17 -7.81 30.61 -8.44
CA GLY A 17 -8.30 30.34 -7.09
C GLY A 17 -8.10 28.94 -6.53
N ALA A 18 -7.16 28.78 -5.59
CA ALA A 18 -7.14 27.77 -4.52
C ALA A 18 -8.03 26.53 -4.75
N GLY A 19 -7.72 25.72 -5.76
CA GLY A 19 -8.19 24.34 -5.82
C GLY A 19 -7.37 23.58 -4.80
N GLY A 20 -7.95 23.34 -3.63
CA GLY A 20 -7.26 22.62 -2.55
C GLY A 20 -6.96 21.18 -2.98
N VAL A 21 -6.09 20.51 -2.21
CA VAL A 21 -5.79 19.08 -2.42
C VAL A 21 -7.07 18.23 -2.46
N ALA A 22 -8.13 18.67 -1.80
CA ALA A 22 -9.43 18.00 -1.72
C ALA A 22 -10.16 17.82 -3.06
N ASP A 23 -9.90 18.67 -4.07
CA ASP A 23 -10.59 18.63 -5.37
C ASP A 23 -9.81 17.83 -6.43
N MET A 24 -8.63 17.32 -6.07
CA MET A 24 -7.75 16.61 -6.99
C MET A 24 -8.07 15.13 -7.01
N ASP A 25 -8.08 14.52 -8.21
CA ASP A 25 -8.11 13.07 -8.33
C ASP A 25 -6.75 12.44 -7.97
N CYS A 26 -6.74 11.12 -7.80
CA CYS A 26 -5.54 10.40 -7.37
C CYS A 26 -4.37 10.49 -8.36
N ASP A 27 -4.64 10.60 -9.66
CA ASP A 27 -3.58 10.66 -10.66
C ASP A 27 -2.93 12.06 -10.65
N ALA A 28 -3.73 13.12 -10.46
CA ALA A 28 -3.25 14.48 -10.23
C ALA A 28 -2.44 14.59 -8.93
N ILE A 29 -2.92 14.00 -7.83
CA ILE A 29 -2.21 13.96 -6.54
C ILE A 29 -0.86 13.25 -6.69
N PHE A 30 -0.83 12.08 -7.33
CA PHE A 30 0.38 11.31 -7.55
C PHE A 30 1.39 12.03 -8.43
N ALA A 31 0.92 12.79 -9.43
CA ALA A 31 1.76 13.56 -10.33
C ALA A 31 2.50 14.74 -9.66
N CYS A 32 2.03 15.21 -8.50
CA CYS A 32 2.65 16.30 -7.73
C CYS A 32 3.98 15.91 -7.07
N PHE A 33 4.20 14.63 -6.81
CA PHE A 33 5.45 14.15 -6.21
C PHE A 33 6.58 14.11 -7.23
N ASP A 34 7.82 14.26 -6.74
CA ASP A 34 9.03 14.13 -7.55
C ASP A 34 9.90 12.95 -7.05
N PRO A 35 10.00 11.86 -7.84
CA PRO A 35 9.21 11.63 -9.04
C PRO A 35 7.75 11.32 -8.69
N PRO A 36 6.86 11.25 -9.69
CA PRO A 36 5.48 10.83 -9.48
C PRO A 36 5.36 9.49 -8.76
N ILE A 37 4.28 9.33 -8.01
CA ILE A 37 3.89 8.01 -7.50
C ILE A 37 3.31 7.21 -8.67
N VAL A 38 3.84 6.02 -8.90
CA VAL A 38 3.35 5.09 -9.91
C VAL A 38 2.90 3.83 -9.20
N MET A 39 1.65 3.42 -9.43
CA MET A 39 1.08 2.19 -8.88
C MET A 39 0.69 1.24 -10.01
N GLY A 40 0.85 -0.05 -9.79
CA GLY A 40 0.41 -1.07 -10.73
C GLY A 40 0.98 -2.44 -10.41
N PRO A 41 0.79 -3.43 -11.29
CA PRO A 41 1.48 -4.71 -11.21
C PRO A 41 3.00 -4.53 -11.19
N HIS A 42 3.70 -5.32 -10.39
CA HIS A 42 5.16 -5.29 -10.27
C HIS A 42 5.91 -5.53 -11.58
N GLU A 43 5.33 -6.29 -12.49
CA GLU A 43 5.89 -6.54 -13.83
C GLU A 43 5.89 -5.31 -14.72
N ASP A 44 4.98 -4.36 -14.45
CA ASP A 44 4.86 -3.10 -15.18
C ASP A 44 5.76 -1.99 -14.58
N GLN A 45 6.40 -2.26 -13.44
CA GLN A 45 7.29 -1.30 -12.79
C GLN A 45 8.73 -1.49 -13.28
N GLU A 46 9.29 -0.48 -13.95
CA GLU A 46 10.71 -0.44 -14.31
C GLU A 46 11.57 -0.38 -13.03
N LYS A 47 12.52 -1.31 -12.90
CA LYS A 47 13.40 -1.39 -11.73
C LYS A 47 14.77 -0.84 -12.07
N SER A 48 15.21 0.17 -11.32
CA SER A 48 16.60 0.60 -11.28
C SER A 48 17.15 0.45 -9.86
N ARG A 49 18.45 0.67 -9.66
CA ARG A 49 19.03 0.70 -8.31
C ARG A 49 18.43 1.81 -7.43
N GLU A 50 17.84 2.83 -8.04
CA GLU A 50 17.28 4.02 -7.39
C GLU A 50 15.78 3.87 -7.04
N TRP A 51 15.11 2.87 -7.60
CA TRP A 51 13.68 2.65 -7.47
C TRP A 51 13.41 1.22 -6.99
N GLN A 52 12.64 1.09 -5.91
CA GLN A 52 12.17 -0.20 -5.44
C GLN A 52 10.65 -0.22 -5.48
N ALA A 53 10.09 -1.38 -5.80
CA ALA A 53 8.67 -1.59 -5.74
C ALA A 53 8.29 -1.99 -4.31
N GLU A 54 7.50 -1.15 -3.65
CA GLU A 54 6.90 -1.47 -2.36
C GLU A 54 5.65 -2.34 -2.59
N HIS A 55 5.59 -3.48 -1.90
CA HIS A 55 4.46 -4.39 -2.01
C HIS A 55 3.34 -4.02 -1.04
N VAL A 56 2.12 -3.96 -1.56
CA VAL A 56 0.90 -4.04 -0.74
C VAL A 56 0.57 -5.53 -0.52
N PRO A 57 -0.29 -5.93 0.46
CA PRO A 57 -0.44 -7.33 0.81
C PRO A 57 -0.90 -8.12 -0.41
N PRO A 58 -0.23 -9.21 -0.80
CA PRO A 58 -0.75 -10.05 -1.86
C PRO A 58 -1.97 -10.85 -1.37
N CYS A 59 -2.87 -11.24 -2.28
CA CYS A 59 -4.03 -12.09 -1.97
C CYS A 59 -3.67 -13.39 -1.22
N SER A 60 -2.48 -13.94 -1.48
CA SER A 60 -1.96 -15.11 -0.77
C SER A 60 -1.80 -14.92 0.74
N ASN A 61 -1.81 -13.67 1.22
CA ASN A 61 -1.78 -13.37 2.65
C ASN A 61 -3.07 -13.75 3.35
N PHE A 62 -4.16 -14.01 2.64
CA PHE A 62 -5.48 -14.33 3.22
C PHE A 62 -5.83 -15.82 3.14
N HIS A 63 -5.03 -16.63 2.45
CA HIS A 63 -5.25 -18.07 2.29
C HIS A 63 -5.15 -18.82 3.62
N VAL A 64 -5.93 -19.91 3.77
CA VAL A 64 -6.12 -20.65 5.04
C VAL A 64 -4.81 -21.11 5.71
N SER A 65 -3.80 -21.52 4.94
CA SER A 65 -2.44 -21.84 5.42
C SER A 65 -1.36 -20.96 4.77
N GLY A 66 -1.69 -19.69 4.55
CA GLY A 66 -0.82 -18.76 3.82
C GLY A 66 -0.57 -19.22 2.39
N ARG A 67 0.66 -19.11 1.89
CA ARG A 67 0.98 -19.36 0.47
C ARG A 67 0.63 -20.77 -0.03
N GLY A 68 0.49 -21.76 0.86
CA GLY A 68 0.15 -23.16 0.52
C GLY A 68 -1.31 -23.55 0.73
N GLY A 69 -2.19 -22.63 1.14
CA GLY A 69 -3.57 -22.94 1.49
C GLY A 69 -4.55 -23.01 0.33
N ALA A 70 -5.77 -23.47 0.65
CA ALA A 70 -6.91 -23.34 -0.25
C ALA A 70 -7.05 -21.87 -0.68
N LYS A 71 -7.16 -21.68 -1.98
CA LYS A 71 -7.21 -20.35 -2.61
C LYS A 71 -8.59 -19.74 -2.38
N ILE A 72 -8.62 -18.43 -2.16
CA ILE A 72 -9.87 -17.67 -2.20
C ILE A 72 -10.33 -17.59 -3.66
N LEU A 73 -11.62 -17.75 -3.92
CA LEU A 73 -12.17 -17.63 -5.27
C LEU A 73 -11.87 -16.23 -5.82
N GLY A 74 -11.28 -16.14 -7.02
CA GLY A 74 -10.81 -14.86 -7.59
C GLY A 74 -9.42 -14.42 -7.13
N CYS A 75 -8.78 -15.13 -6.20
CA CYS A 75 -7.41 -14.92 -5.74
C CYS A 75 -6.48 -16.01 -6.29
N LEU A 76 -5.53 -15.61 -7.14
CA LEU A 76 -4.51 -16.52 -7.66
C LEU A 76 -3.39 -16.77 -6.63
N ALA A 77 -2.56 -17.78 -6.88
CA ALA A 77 -1.33 -17.99 -6.11
C ALA A 77 -0.45 -16.74 -6.14
N PHE A 78 0.38 -16.54 -5.11
CA PHE A 78 1.34 -15.43 -5.09
C PHE A 78 2.17 -15.44 -6.38
N SER A 79 2.07 -14.34 -7.14
CA SER A 79 2.96 -14.06 -8.25
C SER A 79 3.55 -12.69 -7.99
N THR A 80 4.87 -12.63 -7.82
CA THR A 80 5.56 -11.35 -7.63
C THR A 80 5.25 -10.41 -8.79
N ALA A 81 5.21 -10.91 -10.02
CA ALA A 81 4.92 -10.14 -11.24
C ALA A 81 3.54 -9.45 -11.19
N LYS A 82 2.51 -10.16 -10.71
CA LYS A 82 1.12 -9.66 -10.65
C LYS A 82 0.76 -8.96 -9.35
N ALA A 83 1.71 -8.84 -8.42
CA ALA A 83 1.46 -8.17 -7.15
C ALA A 83 1.28 -6.67 -7.40
N MET A 84 0.26 -6.07 -6.80
CA MET A 84 0.13 -4.62 -6.78
C MET A 84 1.31 -4.04 -6.00
N THR A 85 1.97 -3.05 -6.59
CA THR A 85 3.10 -2.34 -6.00
C THR A 85 3.03 -0.86 -6.34
N TRP A 86 3.91 -0.09 -5.70
CA TRP A 86 4.19 1.28 -6.12
C TRP A 86 5.67 1.60 -5.96
N LEU A 87 6.16 2.50 -6.80
CA LEU A 87 7.57 2.88 -6.78
C LEU A 87 7.89 3.84 -5.65
N VAL A 88 8.80 3.38 -4.78
CA VAL A 88 9.45 4.18 -3.75
C VAL A 88 10.86 4.53 -4.17
N GLN A 89 11.29 5.75 -3.84
CA GLN A 89 12.65 6.18 -4.13
C GLN A 89 13.57 5.56 -3.08
N ASP A 90 14.34 4.57 -3.49
CA ASP A 90 15.27 3.89 -2.60
C ASP A 90 16.47 3.35 -3.36
N GLY A 91 17.65 3.92 -3.05
CA GLY A 91 18.96 3.43 -3.48
C GLY A 91 19.40 2.10 -2.83
N GLN A 92 18.48 1.37 -2.20
CA GLN A 92 18.66 0.20 -1.34
C GLN A 92 19.47 0.47 -0.06
N VAL A 93 19.21 1.60 0.60
CA VAL A 93 19.98 2.05 1.78
C VAL A 93 19.14 1.93 3.06
N LEU A 94 19.79 1.75 4.21
CA LEU A 94 19.10 1.83 5.50
C LEU A 94 18.51 3.24 5.70
N GLY A 95 17.29 3.32 6.25
CA GLY A 95 16.59 4.56 6.57
C GLY A 95 15.70 5.13 5.44
N THR A 96 15.52 4.40 4.35
CA THR A 96 14.81 4.83 3.14
C THR A 96 13.30 4.55 3.20
N GLU A 97 12.56 5.04 2.20
CA GLU A 97 11.10 4.91 2.11
C GLU A 97 10.63 3.44 2.24
N HIS A 98 11.22 2.55 1.44
CA HIS A 98 10.91 1.11 1.46
C HIS A 98 11.12 0.50 2.85
N GLN A 99 12.28 0.78 3.47
CA GLN A 99 12.59 0.20 4.78
C GLN A 99 11.64 0.73 5.87
N GLN A 100 11.27 2.01 5.83
CA GLN A 100 10.32 2.59 6.79
C GLN A 100 8.95 1.93 6.68
N LEU A 101 8.43 1.74 5.47
CA LEU A 101 7.16 1.08 5.20
C LEU A 101 7.18 -0.40 5.60
N THR A 102 8.18 -1.14 5.11
CA THR A 102 8.36 -2.56 5.42
C THR A 102 8.55 -2.78 6.92
N LYS A 103 9.31 -1.93 7.62
CA LYS A 103 9.48 -2.00 9.08
C LYS A 103 8.16 -1.74 9.80
N ALA A 104 7.41 -0.71 9.41
CA ALA A 104 6.11 -0.42 10.01
C ALA A 104 5.15 -1.61 9.88
N MET A 105 5.09 -2.25 8.71
CA MET A 105 4.23 -3.40 8.47
C MET A 105 4.70 -4.67 9.20
N ARG A 106 6.02 -4.87 9.29
CA ARG A 106 6.60 -5.96 10.08
C ARG A 106 6.25 -5.78 11.56
N ASP A 107 6.49 -4.59 12.12
CA ASP A 107 6.24 -4.30 13.52
C ASP A 107 4.73 -4.43 13.83
N PHE A 108 3.86 -3.95 12.94
CA PHE A 108 2.40 -4.10 13.05
C PHE A 108 1.97 -5.58 13.03
N SER A 109 2.57 -6.38 12.15
CA SER A 109 2.28 -7.83 12.07
C SER A 109 2.80 -8.58 13.30
N GLN A 110 3.89 -8.12 13.92
CA GLN A 110 4.52 -8.78 15.08
C GLN A 110 3.94 -8.33 16.42
N ALA A 111 3.42 -7.10 16.53
CA ALA A 111 2.92 -6.52 17.78
C ALA A 111 1.63 -7.16 18.33
N ASN A 112 0.93 -7.97 17.54
CA ASN A 112 -0.42 -8.48 17.88
C ASN A 112 -0.48 -9.98 18.26
N GLY A 113 0.66 -10.63 18.47
CA GLY A 113 0.70 -12.04 18.90
C GLY A 113 0.04 -13.00 17.89
N THR A 114 -0.79 -13.93 18.38
CA THR A 114 -1.45 -14.99 17.58
C THR A 114 -2.70 -14.51 16.82
N ALA A 115 -3.15 -13.26 17.02
CA ALA A 115 -4.34 -12.72 16.37
C ALA A 115 -3.98 -12.14 14.99
N ASN A 116 -4.53 -12.76 13.94
CA ASN A 116 -4.40 -12.28 12.57
C ASN A 116 -5.14 -10.94 12.42
N LYS A 117 -4.40 -9.88 12.08
CA LYS A 117 -4.94 -8.57 11.70
C LYS A 117 -5.84 -8.69 10.47
N SER A 118 -6.93 -7.94 10.38
CA SER A 118 -7.77 -7.85 9.17
C SER A 118 -7.13 -7.03 8.05
N LEU A 119 -7.61 -7.21 6.81
CA LEU A 119 -7.22 -6.38 5.67
C LEU A 119 -7.40 -4.89 5.99
N LYS A 120 -8.53 -4.53 6.61
CA LYS A 120 -8.81 -3.16 7.04
C LYS A 120 -7.75 -2.63 8.01
N GLU A 121 -7.45 -3.36 9.09
CA GLU A 121 -6.46 -2.91 10.07
C GLU A 121 -5.06 -2.77 9.46
N TRP A 122 -4.69 -3.67 8.53
CA TRP A 122 -3.44 -3.55 7.78
C TRP A 122 -3.43 -2.29 6.92
N MET A 123 -4.49 -2.02 6.16
CA MET A 123 -4.58 -0.83 5.30
C MET A 123 -4.62 0.48 6.09
N ASP A 124 -5.32 0.50 7.23
CA ASP A 124 -5.32 1.65 8.14
C ASP A 124 -3.88 1.95 8.60
N LYS A 125 -3.13 0.94 9.04
CA LYS A 125 -1.76 1.13 9.50
C LYS A 125 -0.80 1.51 8.37
N TYR A 126 -1.00 0.91 7.20
CA TYR A 126 -0.20 1.20 6.02
C TYR A 126 -0.41 2.63 5.55
N GLN A 127 -1.65 3.13 5.53
CA GLN A 127 -1.97 4.51 5.16
C GLN A 127 -1.26 5.52 6.09
N GLU A 128 -1.21 5.26 7.40
CA GLU A 128 -0.44 6.10 8.34
C GLU A 128 1.04 6.13 7.98
N ALA A 129 1.66 4.96 7.78
CA ALA A 129 3.08 4.86 7.45
C ALA A 129 3.40 5.50 6.09
N ALA A 130 2.52 5.32 5.10
CA ALA A 130 2.62 5.94 3.78
C ALA A 130 2.57 7.45 3.86
N LYS A 131 1.67 8.02 4.66
CA LYS A 131 1.62 9.47 4.90
C LYS A 131 2.95 9.99 5.44
N ASP A 132 3.52 9.34 6.45
CA ASP A 132 4.76 9.80 7.10
C ASP A 132 5.98 9.77 6.19
N VAL A 133 6.08 8.78 5.29
CA VAL A 133 7.16 8.76 4.28
C VAL A 133 6.92 9.82 3.21
N LEU A 134 5.69 9.99 2.74
CA LEU A 134 5.35 10.93 1.67
C LEU A 134 5.52 12.40 2.09
N LYS A 135 5.36 12.72 3.37
CA LYS A 135 5.72 14.04 3.93
C LYS A 135 7.18 14.42 3.68
N LYS A 136 8.07 13.44 3.53
CA LYS A 136 9.51 13.66 3.31
C LYS A 136 9.87 13.74 1.83
N ARG A 137 9.04 13.18 0.95
CA ARG A 137 9.27 13.15 -0.50
C ARG A 137 9.29 14.57 -1.09
N LYS A 138 10.03 14.75 -2.18
CA LYS A 138 10.05 16.02 -2.93
C LYS A 138 8.72 16.19 -3.66
N VAL A 139 8.33 17.44 -3.84
CA VAL A 139 7.17 17.82 -4.67
C VAL A 139 7.67 18.66 -5.83
N LYS A 140 7.04 18.52 -7.00
CA LYS A 140 7.37 19.28 -8.20
C LYS A 140 7.06 20.76 -8.01
N ASP A 141 7.75 21.61 -8.78
CA ASP A 141 7.64 23.07 -8.66
C ASP A 141 6.20 23.58 -8.75
N HIS A 142 5.41 23.03 -9.68
CA HIS A 142 4.02 23.44 -9.85
C HIS A 142 3.13 23.10 -8.65
N ALA A 143 3.53 22.19 -7.77
CA ALA A 143 2.76 21.73 -6.61
C ALA A 143 3.27 22.31 -5.28
N LYS A 144 4.35 23.10 -5.28
CA LYS A 144 4.94 23.67 -4.06
C LYS A 144 4.02 24.62 -3.28
N HIS A 145 2.98 25.13 -3.93
CA HIS A 145 1.99 26.00 -3.31
C HIS A 145 0.91 25.24 -2.52
N LEU A 146 0.83 23.92 -2.69
CA LEU A 146 -0.10 23.05 -1.95
C LEU A 146 0.44 22.75 -0.55
N ASP A 147 -0.46 22.54 0.41
CA ASP A 147 -0.07 22.06 1.73
C ASP A 147 0.50 20.64 1.62
N LYS A 148 1.75 20.46 2.06
CA LYS A 148 2.47 19.20 1.92
C LYS A 148 1.90 18.09 2.79
N ASP A 149 1.37 18.43 3.96
CA ASP A 149 0.78 17.48 4.89
C ASP A 149 -0.58 16.99 4.38
N GLU A 150 -1.38 17.87 3.80
CA GLU A 150 -2.62 17.53 3.10
C GLU A 150 -2.34 16.70 1.85
N LEU A 151 -1.36 17.10 1.03
CA LEU A 151 -0.97 16.36 -0.18
C LEU A 151 -0.49 14.94 0.15
N ALA A 152 0.34 14.79 1.19
CA ALA A 152 0.80 13.48 1.67
C ALA A 152 -0.36 12.63 2.22
N ALA A 153 -1.31 13.23 2.93
CA ALA A 153 -2.48 12.51 3.45
C ALA A 153 -3.40 12.05 2.31
N ALA A 154 -3.64 12.89 1.31
CA ALA A 154 -4.44 12.56 0.15
C ALA A 154 -3.78 11.47 -0.70
N ALA A 155 -2.47 11.55 -0.92
CA ALA A 155 -1.72 10.51 -1.61
C ALA A 155 -1.76 9.16 -0.88
N ALA A 156 -1.57 9.15 0.44
CA ALA A 156 -1.68 7.94 1.23
C ALA A 156 -3.09 7.33 1.15
N LYS A 157 -4.14 8.17 1.16
CA LYS A 157 -5.52 7.71 0.94
C LYS A 157 -5.71 7.13 -0.46
N CYS A 158 -5.19 7.78 -1.50
CA CYS A 158 -5.24 7.27 -2.88
C CYS A 158 -4.53 5.92 -3.04
N ILE A 159 -3.40 5.71 -2.35
CA ILE A 159 -2.74 4.41 -2.30
C ILE A 159 -3.69 3.37 -1.68
N ARG A 160 -4.29 3.67 -0.52
CA ARG A 160 -5.28 2.78 0.08
C ARG A 160 -6.45 2.47 -0.86
N ASP A 161 -7.04 3.48 -1.49
CA ASP A 161 -8.20 3.30 -2.36
C ASP A 161 -7.87 2.38 -3.55
N LYS A 162 -6.68 2.56 -4.19
CA LYS A 162 -6.21 1.67 -5.28
C LYS A 162 -5.92 0.25 -4.77
N VAL A 163 -5.44 0.09 -3.53
CA VAL A 163 -5.29 -1.24 -2.91
C VAL A 163 -6.65 -1.89 -2.66
N ASP A 164 -7.59 -1.15 -2.11
CA ASP A 164 -8.95 -1.63 -1.81
C ASP A 164 -9.66 -2.09 -3.10
N GLU A 165 -9.57 -1.27 -4.16
CA GLU A 165 -10.09 -1.61 -5.49
C GLU A 165 -9.50 -2.93 -6.02
N SER A 166 -8.20 -3.20 -5.79
CA SER A 166 -7.56 -4.44 -6.23
C SER A 166 -8.16 -5.70 -5.59
N PHE A 167 -8.78 -5.55 -4.41
CA PHE A 167 -9.43 -6.62 -3.64
C PHE A 167 -10.95 -6.70 -3.79
N LYS A 168 -11.59 -5.67 -4.34
CA LYS A 168 -13.04 -5.58 -4.48
C LYS A 168 -13.62 -6.84 -5.14
N GLY A 169 -14.58 -7.48 -4.45
CA GLY A 169 -15.23 -8.71 -4.91
C GLY A 169 -14.37 -9.99 -4.79
N LYS A 170 -13.20 -9.92 -4.15
CA LYS A 170 -12.29 -11.05 -3.94
C LYS A 170 -12.01 -11.31 -2.45
N VAL A 171 -11.77 -10.24 -1.68
CA VAL A 171 -11.43 -10.31 -0.25
C VAL A 171 -12.20 -9.23 0.49
N GLU A 172 -12.93 -9.64 1.52
CA GLU A 172 -13.67 -8.71 2.40
C GLU A 172 -12.73 -8.00 3.36
N GLN A 173 -13.08 -6.77 3.76
CA GLN A 173 -12.25 -5.91 4.61
C GLN A 173 -11.91 -6.50 5.98
N ASP A 174 -12.80 -7.32 6.53
CA ASP A 174 -12.63 -8.00 7.80
C ASP A 174 -11.84 -9.31 7.68
N THR A 175 -11.50 -9.75 6.47
CA THR A 175 -10.74 -10.97 6.22
C THR A 175 -9.39 -10.90 6.94
N PRO A 176 -9.08 -11.84 7.86
CA PRO A 176 -7.81 -11.85 8.56
C PRO A 176 -6.64 -12.19 7.63
N LEU A 177 -5.56 -11.41 7.69
CA LEU A 177 -4.26 -11.73 7.12
C LEU A 177 -3.71 -12.97 7.85
N ARG A 178 -3.69 -14.09 7.16
CA ARG A 178 -3.12 -15.37 7.63
C ARG A 178 -1.61 -15.45 7.40
N ASN A 179 -0.99 -14.46 6.75
CA ASN A 179 0.47 -14.36 6.58
C ASN A 179 1.14 -13.43 7.62
N GLY A 180 1.54 -14.04 8.73
CA GLY A 180 2.80 -13.76 9.44
C GLY A 180 3.72 -14.99 9.45
N GLN A 181 3.41 -16.04 8.69
CA GLN A 181 4.20 -17.28 8.63
C GLN A 181 5.46 -17.12 7.78
N ALA A 182 6.41 -16.29 8.22
CA ALA A 182 7.72 -16.19 7.59
C ALA A 182 8.52 -17.52 7.58
N GLN A 183 7.96 -18.63 8.11
CA GLN A 183 8.61 -19.93 8.29
C GLN A 183 7.67 -21.14 8.13
N GLY A 184 6.52 -21.00 7.46
CA GLY A 184 5.65 -22.15 7.11
C GLY A 184 4.99 -22.88 8.28
N LYS A 185 4.86 -22.24 9.46
CA LYS A 185 4.13 -22.81 10.60
C LYS A 185 2.71 -22.21 10.67
N PRO A 186 1.64 -23.02 10.75
CA PRO A 186 0.26 -22.55 10.95
C PRO A 186 0.15 -21.53 12.09
N PRO A 187 -0.80 -20.58 12.06
CA PRO A 187 -1.07 -19.77 13.23
C PRO A 187 -1.53 -20.70 14.35
N ALA A 188 -1.14 -20.43 15.59
CA ALA A 188 -1.73 -21.15 16.72
C ALA A 188 -3.27 -20.96 16.67
N PRO A 189 -4.06 -21.99 16.96
CA PRO A 189 -5.51 -21.85 17.02
C PRO A 189 -5.86 -20.66 17.93
N GLN A 190 -6.76 -19.79 17.49
CA GLN A 190 -7.30 -18.76 18.37
C GLN A 190 -7.91 -19.48 19.57
N SER A 191 -7.41 -19.19 20.77
CA SER A 191 -8.04 -19.64 22.00
C SER A 191 -9.47 -19.13 21.96
N ALA A 192 -10.45 -20.03 22.06
CA ALA A 192 -11.84 -19.63 22.22
C ALA A 192 -11.95 -18.62 23.39
N PRO A 193 -12.82 -17.61 23.29
CA PRO A 193 -13.04 -16.71 24.40
C PRO A 193 -13.36 -17.53 25.64
N VAL A 194 -12.57 -17.32 26.71
CA VAL A 194 -12.81 -17.95 28.00
C VAL A 194 -14.17 -17.44 28.46
N SER A 195 -15.17 -18.33 28.46
CA SER A 195 -16.44 -18.07 29.11
C SER A 195 -16.14 -17.85 30.59
N SER A 196 -16.11 -16.59 31.02
CA SER A 196 -15.97 -16.23 32.42
C SER A 196 -17.26 -16.64 33.13
N GLY A 197 -17.17 -17.80 33.78
CA GLY A 197 -18.01 -18.35 34.83
C GLY A 197 -19.29 -17.61 35.19
N GLY A 198 -20.42 -18.22 34.84
CA GLY A 198 -21.61 -18.13 35.68
C GLY A 198 -21.43 -19.06 36.88
N GLN A 199 -20.97 -18.51 38.01
CA GLN A 199 -21.17 -19.16 39.31
C GLN A 199 -22.67 -19.22 39.57
N ALA A 200 -23.22 -20.44 39.62
CA ALA A 200 -24.49 -20.69 40.26
C ALA A 200 -24.24 -20.75 41.77
N VAL A 201 -24.98 -19.93 42.52
CA VAL A 201 -25.27 -20.12 43.94
C VAL A 201 -26.77 -20.08 44.10
#